data_AF-A0A2H9NVI0-F1
#
_entry.id   AF-A0A2H9NVI0-F1
#
_cell.length_a   1.000
_cell.length_b   1.000
_cell.length_c   1.000
_cell.angle_alpha   90.00
_cell.angle_beta   90.00
_cell.angle_gamma   90.00
#
_symmetry.space_group_name_H-M   'P 1'
#
loop_
_entity.id
_entity.type
_entity.pdbx_description
1 polymer ?
#
loop_
_entity_poly.entity_id
_entity_poly.type
_entity_poly.pdbx_seq_one_letter_code
_entity_poly.pdbx_strand_id
1 'polypeptide(L)'
;METPFAELFDTKKLQVLSLFLKEPDKQFYLREVSRNARVSPATTYRILRAFTSKNIIAETTISRFKVYQLVHSEKTDLFAKMLLSQEDPLQEFIRIITAELQSLEKIILFDQSKKNKASLLLIGENLSQKAVNAAVHDIKSRHNFLISFLTLSQEQYDQMAQLGIYGKSQKILFER
;
A
#
# COMPACT_ATOMS: atom_id res chain seq x y z
N MET A 1 -17.01 -19.47 22.23
CA MET A 1 -16.21 -18.22 22.26
C MET A 1 -16.39 -17.55 20.91
N GLU A 2 -17.16 -16.47 20.85
CA GLU A 2 -17.25 -15.66 19.64
C GLU A 2 -15.90 -14.99 19.40
N THR A 3 -15.33 -15.14 18.20
CA THR A 3 -14.11 -14.43 17.83
C THR A 3 -14.44 -12.93 17.72
N PRO A 4 -13.86 -12.05 18.56
CA PRO A 4 -14.20 -10.62 18.58
C PRO A 4 -13.84 -9.88 17.27
N PHE A 5 -13.18 -10.58 16.34
CA PHE A 5 -12.63 -10.06 15.10
C PHE A 5 -13.55 -10.25 13.89
N ALA A 6 -14.35 -11.32 13.82
CA ALA A 6 -15.12 -11.66 12.60
C ALA A 6 -16.10 -10.56 12.17
N GLU A 7 -16.71 -9.88 13.13
CA GLU A 7 -17.68 -8.81 12.87
C GLU A 7 -17.06 -7.53 12.27
N LEU A 8 -15.75 -7.34 12.36
CA LEU A 8 -15.05 -6.15 11.87
C LEU A 8 -14.64 -6.26 10.39
N PHE A 9 -14.74 -7.45 9.78
CA PHE A 9 -14.30 -7.74 8.41
C PHE A 9 -15.39 -7.57 7.33
N ASP A 10 -16.42 -6.77 7.57
CA ASP A 10 -17.24 -6.25 6.46
C ASP A 10 -16.42 -5.22 5.69
N THR A 11 -16.36 -5.35 4.36
CA THR A 11 -15.72 -4.41 3.43
C THR A 11 -15.97 -2.95 3.80
N LYS A 12 -17.21 -2.59 4.17
CA LYS A 12 -17.55 -1.19 4.52
C LYS A 12 -16.94 -0.75 5.85
N LYS A 13 -16.87 -1.64 6.85
CA LYS A 13 -16.22 -1.37 8.14
C LYS A 13 -14.72 -1.20 7.95
N LEU A 14 -14.10 -2.05 7.13
CA LEU A 14 -12.68 -1.96 6.80
C LEU A 14 -12.35 -0.66 6.06
N GLN A 15 -13.20 -0.21 5.12
CA GLN A 15 -13.02 1.07 4.42
C GLN A 15 -13.03 2.25 5.39
N VAL A 16 -13.99 2.29 6.33
CA VAL A 16 -14.07 3.33 7.35
C VAL A 16 -12.88 3.25 8.31
N LEU A 17 -12.53 2.06 8.79
CA LEU A 17 -11.40 1.86 9.71
C LEU A 17 -10.06 2.26 9.07
N SER A 18 -9.83 1.88 7.82
CA SER A 18 -8.61 2.23 7.07
C SER A 18 -8.42 3.75 6.95
N LEU A 19 -9.51 4.52 6.82
CA LEU A 19 -9.43 5.98 6.81
C LEU A 19 -8.85 6.52 8.12
N PHE A 20 -9.35 6.06 9.26
CA PHE A 20 -8.87 6.49 10.58
C PHE A 20 -7.45 6.01 10.86
N LEU A 21 -7.09 4.78 10.45
CA LEU A 21 -5.74 4.27 10.65
C LEU A 21 -4.69 5.03 9.83
N LYS A 22 -5.03 5.52 8.63
CA LYS A 22 -4.11 6.29 7.77
C LYS A 22 -3.85 7.71 8.29
N GLU A 23 -4.83 8.31 8.95
CA GLU A 23 -4.76 9.67 9.48
C GLU A 23 -5.21 9.65 10.97
N PRO A 24 -4.44 9.00 11.88
CA PRO A 24 -4.89 8.67 13.24
C PRO A 24 -5.16 9.89 14.12
N ASP A 25 -4.40 10.97 13.89
CA ASP A 25 -4.53 12.21 14.67
C ASP A 25 -5.58 13.18 14.10
N LYS A 26 -6.19 12.85 12.96
CA LYS A 26 -7.17 13.73 12.33
C LYS A 26 -8.57 13.48 12.86
N GLN A 27 -9.27 14.59 13.09
CA GLN A 27 -10.69 14.61 13.38
C GLN A 27 -11.50 14.67 12.08
N PHE A 28 -12.47 13.77 11.94
CA PHE A 28 -13.34 13.71 10.77
C PHE A 28 -14.79 14.00 11.16
N TYR A 29 -15.49 14.76 10.32
CA TYR A 29 -16.95 14.80 10.36
C TYR A 29 -17.56 13.58 9.67
N LEU A 30 -18.76 13.16 10.08
CA LEU A 30 -19.48 12.03 9.48
C LEU A 30 -19.56 12.11 7.94
N ARG A 31 -19.81 13.31 7.40
CA ARG A 31 -19.89 13.53 5.95
C ARG A 31 -18.55 13.28 5.25
N GLU A 32 -17.44 13.65 5.90
CA GLU A 32 -16.10 13.42 5.36
C GLU A 32 -15.76 11.94 5.37
N VAL A 33 -16.08 11.23 6.48
CA VAL A 33 -15.91 9.78 6.57
C VAL A 33 -16.70 9.08 5.45
N SER A 34 -17.98 9.44 5.28
CA SER A 34 -18.85 8.87 4.25
C SER A 34 -18.28 9.06 2.84
N ARG A 35 -17.85 10.29 2.51
CA ARG A 35 -17.27 10.62 1.21
C ARG A 35 -15.94 9.89 0.97
N ASN A 36 -15.03 9.92 1.95
CA ASN A 36 -13.68 9.40 1.79
C ASN A 36 -13.64 7.86 1.82
N ALA A 37 -14.49 7.23 2.65
CA ALA A 37 -14.64 5.78 2.69
C ALA A 37 -15.55 5.23 1.57
N ARG A 38 -16.25 6.10 0.82
CA ARG A 38 -17.24 5.74 -0.21
C ARG A 38 -18.37 4.84 0.34
N VAL A 39 -18.81 5.13 1.56
CA VAL A 39 -19.91 4.45 2.25
C VAL A 39 -21.05 5.44 2.45
N SER A 40 -22.31 5.03 2.28
CA SER A 40 -23.45 5.94 2.43
C SER A 40 -23.48 6.60 3.83
N PRO A 41 -24.04 7.81 3.99
CA PRO A 41 -24.06 8.49 5.29
C PRO A 41 -24.75 7.68 6.40
N ALA A 42 -25.86 7.01 6.07
CA ALA A 42 -26.59 6.18 7.03
C ALA A 42 -25.78 4.94 7.46
N THR A 43 -25.10 4.27 6.53
CA THR A 43 -24.24 3.14 6.88
C THR A 43 -23.00 3.61 7.65
N THR A 44 -22.41 4.74 7.25
CA THR A 44 -21.29 5.37 7.96
C THR A 44 -21.65 5.66 9.41
N TYR A 45 -22.82 6.28 9.66
CA TYR A 45 -23.33 6.52 11.01
C TYR A 45 -23.38 5.24 11.85
N ARG A 46 -23.95 4.16 11.29
CA ARG A 46 -24.05 2.86 11.98
C ARG A 46 -22.68 2.28 12.32
N ILE A 47 -21.72 2.39 11.40
CA ILE A 47 -20.34 1.91 11.59
C ILE A 47 -19.64 2.74 12.67
N LEU A 48 -19.72 4.07 12.60
CA LEU A 48 -19.10 4.96 13.60
C LEU A 48 -19.65 4.68 15.00
N ARG A 49 -20.97 4.48 15.13
CA ARG A 49 -21.58 4.10 16.41
C ARG A 49 -21.02 2.78 16.95
N ALA A 50 -20.88 1.78 16.09
CA ALA A 50 -20.31 0.48 16.46
C ALA A 50 -18.81 0.55 16.82
N PHE A 51 -18.03 1.40 16.16
CA PHE A 51 -16.62 1.62 16.49
C PHE A 51 -16.46 2.39 17.79
N THR A 52 -17.31 3.38 18.04
CA THR A 52 -17.33 4.14 19.29
C THR A 52 -17.70 3.23 20.46
N SER A 53 -18.71 2.36 20.32
CA SER A 53 -19.07 1.41 21.37
C SER A 53 -17.99 0.36 21.67
N LYS A 54 -17.06 0.13 20.73
CA LYS A 54 -15.93 -0.79 20.89
C LYS A 54 -14.61 -0.07 21.22
N ASN A 55 -14.66 1.22 21.54
CA ASN A 55 -13.53 2.10 21.85
C ASN A 55 -12.42 2.10 20.77
N ILE A 56 -12.81 1.96 19.50
CA ILE A 56 -11.89 2.02 18.35
C ILE A 56 -11.72 3.47 17.87
N ILE A 57 -12.81 4.24 17.93
CA ILE A 57 -12.82 5.68 17.65
C ILE A 57 -13.48 6.42 18.81
N ALA A 58 -13.06 7.65 19.05
CA ALA A 58 -13.68 8.57 19.99
C ALA A 58 -14.62 9.51 19.23
N GLU A 59 -15.82 9.74 19.77
CA GLU A 59 -16.72 10.80 19.34
C GLU A 59 -16.55 12.00 20.28
N THR A 60 -16.24 13.17 19.73
CA THR A 60 -16.17 14.43 20.48
C THR A 60 -17.14 15.44 19.86
N THR A 61 -17.78 16.25 20.69
CA THR A 61 -18.62 17.35 20.21
C THR A 61 -17.84 18.65 20.31
N ILE A 62 -17.61 19.32 19.18
CA ILE A 62 -17.02 20.65 19.11
C ILE A 62 -18.12 21.63 18.73
N SER A 63 -18.50 22.49 19.68
CA SER A 63 -19.67 23.36 19.57
C SER A 63 -20.96 22.55 19.32
N ARG A 64 -21.45 22.54 18.08
CA ARG A 64 -22.67 21.79 17.65
C ARG A 64 -22.37 20.59 16.76
N PHE A 65 -21.11 20.35 16.43
CA PHE A 65 -20.72 19.32 15.47
C PHE A 65 -20.05 18.14 16.15
N LYS A 66 -20.39 16.93 15.71
CA LYS A 66 -19.72 15.70 16.11
C LYS A 66 -18.52 15.44 15.20
N VAL A 67 -17.37 15.21 15.81
CA VAL A 67 -16.14 14.78 15.16
C VAL A 67 -15.71 13.43 15.71
N TYR A 68 -15.02 12.67 14.87
CA TYR A 68 -14.56 11.32 15.16
C TYR A 68 -13.05 11.23 14.96
N GLN A 69 -12.35 10.54 15.85
CA GLN A 69 -10.90 10.34 15.78
C GLN A 69 -10.54 8.93 16.22
N LEU A 70 -9.42 8.38 15.73
CA LEU A 70 -8.93 7.09 16.20
C LEU A 70 -8.56 7.17 17.68
N VAL A 71 -8.90 6.13 18.45
CA VAL A 71 -8.37 5.96 19.81
C VAL A 71 -7.00 5.31 19.72
N HIS A 72 -5.99 5.89 20.36
CA HIS A 72 -4.66 5.28 20.48
C HIS A 72 -4.68 4.20 21.56
N SER A 73 -4.53 2.93 21.15
CA SER A 73 -4.60 1.75 22.01
C SER A 73 -3.85 0.58 21.39
N GLU A 74 -3.43 -0.41 22.19
CA GLU A 74 -2.77 -1.63 21.66
C GLU A 74 -3.60 -2.33 20.57
N LYS A 75 -4.93 -2.28 20.69
CA LYS A 75 -5.86 -2.87 19.72
C LYS A 75 -5.85 -2.14 18.38
N THR A 76 -5.85 -0.81 18.40
CA THR A 76 -5.80 0.00 17.17
C THR A 76 -4.43 -0.02 16.53
N ASP A 77 -3.36 -0.15 17.31
CA ASP A 77 -2.01 -0.40 16.83
C ASP A 77 -1.90 -1.76 16.13
N LEU A 78 -2.51 -2.80 16.71
CA LEU A 78 -2.60 -4.11 16.07
C LEU A 78 -3.37 -4.04 14.74
N PHE A 79 -4.49 -3.32 14.69
CA PHE A 79 -5.21 -3.11 13.43
C PHE A 79 -4.40 -2.32 12.40
N ALA A 80 -3.66 -1.29 12.81
CA ALA A 80 -2.74 -0.57 11.94
C ALA A 80 -1.70 -1.54 11.34
N LYS A 81 -1.07 -2.35 12.20
CA LYS A 81 -0.11 -3.38 11.81
C LYS A 81 -0.69 -4.56 11.02
N MET A 82 -2.01 -4.69 10.88
CA MET A 82 -2.65 -5.72 10.04
C MET A 82 -3.26 -5.15 8.76
N LEU A 83 -3.77 -3.92 8.80
CA LEU A 83 -4.52 -3.30 7.70
C LEU A 83 -3.69 -2.30 6.90
N LEU A 84 -2.70 -1.66 7.52
CA LEU A 84 -1.76 -0.77 6.84
C LEU A 84 -0.46 -1.47 6.48
N SER A 85 -0.19 -2.62 7.08
CA SER A 85 0.92 -3.52 6.76
C SER A 85 0.71 -4.32 5.48
N GLN A 86 -0.05 -3.78 4.52
CA GLN A 86 0.25 -4.17 3.15
C GLN A 86 1.66 -3.68 2.89
N GLU A 87 2.60 -4.63 2.96
CA GLU A 87 3.96 -4.49 2.47
C GLU A 87 3.87 -3.73 1.16
N ASP A 88 4.62 -2.62 1.02
CA ASP A 88 4.60 -1.83 -0.21
C ASP A 88 4.79 -2.83 -1.36
N PRO A 89 3.83 -2.97 -2.31
CA PRO A 89 3.89 -3.99 -3.34
C PRO A 89 5.20 -3.98 -4.11
N LEU A 90 5.84 -2.81 -4.18
CA LEU A 90 7.16 -2.64 -4.77
C LEU A 90 8.29 -3.20 -3.88
N GLN A 91 8.24 -2.97 -2.57
CA GLN A 91 9.21 -3.56 -1.63
C GLN A 91 9.06 -5.07 -1.55
N GLU A 92 7.82 -5.56 -1.56
CA GLU A 92 7.56 -6.99 -1.59
C GLU A 92 8.11 -7.64 -2.88
N PHE A 93 7.89 -7.00 -4.03
CA PHE A 93 8.48 -7.43 -5.29
C PHE A 93 10.02 -7.49 -5.21
N ILE A 94 10.66 -6.43 -4.71
CA ILE A 94 12.12 -6.36 -4.56
C ILE A 94 12.61 -7.51 -3.69
N ARG A 95 11.95 -7.77 -2.56
CA ARG A 95 12.33 -8.86 -1.66
C ARG A 95 12.24 -10.23 -2.33
N ILE A 96 11.15 -10.51 -3.06
CA ILE A 96 10.98 -11.78 -3.78
C ILE A 96 12.08 -11.96 -4.82
N ILE A 97 12.29 -10.94 -5.65
CA ILE A 97 13.19 -11.07 -6.80
C ILE A 97 14.67 -11.09 -6.38
N THR A 98 15.06 -10.36 -5.33
CA THR A 98 16.44 -10.37 -4.80
C THR A 98 16.77 -11.68 -4.08
N ALA A 99 15.77 -12.37 -3.53
CA ALA A 99 15.93 -13.70 -2.96
C ALA A 99 16.04 -14.79 -4.04
N GLU A 100 15.28 -14.67 -5.14
CA GLU A 100 15.24 -15.68 -6.21
C GLU A 100 16.38 -15.52 -7.23
N LEU A 101 16.74 -14.28 -7.58
CA LEU A 101 17.74 -13.98 -8.61
C LEU A 101 19.04 -13.48 -7.99
N GLN A 102 19.99 -14.41 -7.78
CA GLN A 102 21.32 -14.03 -7.28
C GLN A 102 22.14 -13.23 -8.29
N SER A 103 21.87 -13.35 -9.59
CA SER A 103 22.53 -12.58 -10.66
C SER A 103 21.94 -11.18 -10.86
N LEU A 104 20.96 -10.78 -10.06
CA LEU A 104 20.43 -9.42 -10.04
C LEU A 104 21.40 -8.51 -9.29
N GLU A 105 21.88 -7.49 -9.99
CA GLU A 105 22.86 -6.53 -9.46
C GLU A 105 22.18 -5.23 -9.04
N LYS A 106 21.22 -4.75 -9.82
CA LYS A 106 20.58 -3.45 -9.56
C LYS A 106 19.11 -3.42 -9.98
N ILE A 107 18.29 -2.74 -9.19
CA ILE A 107 16.89 -2.41 -9.53
C ILE A 107 16.74 -0.89 -9.51
N ILE A 108 16.30 -0.33 -10.63
CA ILE A 108 16.08 1.11 -10.78
C ILE A 108 14.60 1.37 -11.03
N LEU A 109 14.02 2.29 -10.25
CA LEU A 109 12.71 2.85 -10.53
C LEU A 109 12.83 3.87 -11.66
N PHE A 110 12.19 3.55 -12.79
CA PHE A 110 12.17 4.40 -13.96
C PHE A 110 10.96 5.35 -13.96
N ASP A 111 9.78 4.86 -13.58
CA ASP A 111 8.58 5.68 -13.46
C ASP A 111 7.65 5.13 -12.39
N GLN A 112 7.04 6.02 -11.62
CA GLN A 112 5.95 5.73 -10.69
C GLN A 112 4.86 6.81 -10.78
N SER A 113 4.54 7.22 -12.01
CA SER A 113 3.54 8.26 -12.31
C SER A 113 2.14 7.98 -11.76
N LYS A 114 1.80 6.73 -11.40
CA LYS A 114 0.49 6.34 -10.88
C LYS A 114 0.61 5.53 -9.60
N LYS A 115 -0.30 5.76 -8.65
CA LYS A 115 -0.33 5.08 -7.33
C LYS A 115 -0.31 3.54 -7.39
N ASN A 116 -0.76 2.93 -8.48
CA ASN A 116 -0.86 1.47 -8.63
C ASN A 116 -0.01 0.92 -9.80
N LYS A 117 0.98 1.68 -10.28
CA LYS A 117 1.87 1.22 -11.35
C LYS A 117 3.30 1.67 -11.11
N ALA A 118 4.26 0.77 -11.29
CA ALA A 118 5.68 1.09 -11.33
C ALA A 118 6.32 0.52 -12.60
N SER A 119 7.29 1.25 -13.14
CA SER A 119 8.16 0.81 -14.23
C SER A 119 9.58 0.65 -13.70
N LEU A 120 10.16 -0.54 -13.83
CA LEU A 120 11.45 -0.91 -13.26
C LEU A 120 12.45 -1.29 -14.36
N LEU A 121 13.72 -0.97 -14.11
CA LEU A 121 14.85 -1.56 -14.83
C LEU A 121 15.51 -2.57 -13.89
N LEU A 122 15.67 -3.80 -14.36
CA LEU A 122 16.35 -4.88 -13.66
C LEU A 122 17.68 -5.12 -14.38
N ILE A 123 18.79 -4.88 -13.69
CA ILE A 123 20.13 -5.00 -14.25
C ILE A 123 20.79 -6.23 -13.65
N GLY A 124 21.28 -7.11 -14.50
CA GLY A 124 21.96 -8.32 -14.11
C GLY A 124 22.13 -9.29 -15.26
N GLU A 125 23.07 -10.22 -15.11
CA GLU A 125 23.39 -11.20 -16.14
C GLU A 125 22.41 -12.38 -16.12
N ASN A 126 21.95 -12.81 -17.31
CA ASN A 126 21.10 -13.99 -17.50
C ASN A 126 19.86 -14.05 -16.58
N LEU A 127 19.21 -12.91 -16.31
CA LEU A 127 18.01 -12.86 -15.47
C LEU A 127 16.89 -13.73 -16.06
N SER A 128 16.36 -14.64 -15.24
CA SER A 128 15.25 -15.51 -15.64
C SER A 128 13.97 -14.70 -15.82
N GLN A 129 13.59 -14.42 -17.06
CA GLN A 129 12.32 -13.74 -17.35
C GLN A 129 11.11 -14.50 -16.79
N LYS A 130 11.18 -15.83 -16.69
CA LYS A 130 10.12 -16.65 -16.12
C LYS A 130 9.90 -16.33 -14.63
N ALA A 131 10.98 -16.21 -13.86
CA ALA A 131 10.93 -15.84 -12.44
C ALA A 131 10.38 -14.43 -12.25
N VAL A 132 10.91 -13.46 -13.01
CA VAL A 132 10.43 -12.07 -12.95
C VAL A 132 8.94 -11.97 -13.28
N ASN A 133 8.48 -12.62 -14.37
CA ASN A 133 7.08 -12.61 -14.76
C ASN A 133 6.17 -13.27 -13.71
N ALA A 134 6.63 -14.35 -13.06
CA ALA A 134 5.89 -14.99 -11.98
C ALA A 134 5.72 -14.04 -10.79
N ALA A 135 6.80 -13.37 -10.35
CA ALA A 135 6.74 -12.39 -9.28
C ALA A 135 5.83 -11.20 -9.62
N VAL A 136 5.89 -10.68 -10.85
CA VAL A 136 4.99 -9.61 -11.31
C VAL A 136 3.53 -10.04 -11.29
N HIS A 137 3.23 -11.26 -11.75
CA HIS A 137 1.87 -11.80 -11.75
C HIS A 137 1.31 -11.97 -10.35
N ASP A 138 2.14 -12.44 -9.42
CA ASP A 138 1.79 -12.64 -8.03
C ASP A 138 1.48 -11.30 -7.33
N ILE A 139 2.35 -10.29 -7.49
CA ILE A 139 2.14 -8.94 -6.95
C ILE A 139 0.88 -8.29 -7.55
N LYS A 140 0.64 -8.45 -8.86
CA LYS A 140 -0.58 -7.97 -9.50
C LYS A 140 -1.83 -8.63 -8.91
N SER A 141 -1.79 -9.93 -8.66
CA SER A 141 -2.94 -10.69 -8.14
C SER A 141 -3.25 -10.33 -6.69
N ARG A 142 -2.22 -10.13 -5.86
CA ARG A 142 -2.39 -9.87 -4.42
C ARG A 142 -2.66 -8.40 -4.09
N HIS A 143 -2.12 -7.46 -4.87
CA HIS A 143 -2.18 -6.03 -4.57
C HIS A 143 -2.87 -5.18 -5.65
N ASN A 144 -3.31 -5.78 -6.77
CA ASN A 144 -3.78 -5.05 -7.95
C ASN A 144 -2.81 -3.93 -8.39
N PHE A 145 -1.51 -4.23 -8.25
CA PHE A 145 -0.40 -3.32 -8.55
C PHE A 145 0.32 -3.80 -9.81
N LEU A 146 0.51 -2.89 -10.78
CA LEU A 146 1.10 -3.22 -12.07
C LEU A 146 2.60 -2.90 -12.07
N ILE A 147 3.43 -3.92 -12.28
CA ILE A 147 4.86 -3.75 -12.48
C ILE A 147 5.17 -3.98 -13.95
N SER A 148 5.65 -2.94 -14.62
CA SER A 148 6.31 -3.05 -15.92
C SER A 148 7.81 -3.14 -15.69
N PHE A 149 8.51 -4.03 -16.38
CA PHE A 149 9.95 -4.17 -16.19
C PHE A 149 10.67 -4.31 -17.53
N LEU A 150 11.95 -3.94 -17.53
CA LEU A 150 12.90 -4.23 -18.60
C LEU A 150 14.17 -4.82 -17.97
N THR A 151 14.64 -5.94 -18.49
CA THR A 151 15.89 -6.59 -18.07
C THR A 151 17.03 -6.17 -18.98
N LEU A 152 18.15 -5.75 -18.42
CA LEU A 152 19.34 -5.30 -19.15
C LEU A 152 20.61 -5.89 -18.52
N SER A 153 21.64 -6.14 -19.32
CA SER A 153 22.99 -6.28 -18.79
C SER A 153 23.54 -4.92 -18.35
N GLN A 154 24.62 -4.94 -17.57
CA GLN A 154 25.32 -3.70 -17.18
C GLN A 154 25.79 -2.91 -18.42
N GLU A 155 26.33 -3.62 -19.42
CA GLU A 155 26.77 -3.00 -20.68
C GLU A 155 25.63 -2.33 -21.46
N GLN A 156 24.47 -3.01 -21.57
CA GLN A 156 23.30 -2.45 -22.24
C GLN A 156 22.76 -1.21 -21.53
N TYR A 157 22.74 -1.24 -20.19
CA TYR A 157 22.32 -0.09 -19.40
C TYR A 157 23.25 1.12 -19.64
N ASP A 158 24.57 0.90 -19.62
CA ASP A 158 25.54 1.97 -19.82
C ASP A 158 25.46 2.57 -21.23
N GLN A 159 25.30 1.74 -22.27
CA GLN A 159 25.08 2.19 -23.64
C GLN A 159 23.82 3.05 -23.77
N MET A 160 22.71 2.61 -23.18
CA MET A 160 21.44 3.35 -23.23
C MET A 160 21.48 4.63 -22.38
N ALA A 161 22.22 4.63 -21.26
CA ALA A 161 22.46 5.82 -20.45
C ALA A 161 23.29 6.86 -21.21
N GLN A 162 24.33 6.46 -21.94
CA GLN A 162 25.14 7.34 -22.79
C GLN A 162 24.33 8.01 -23.90
N LEU A 163 23.31 7.32 -24.43
CA LEU A 163 22.38 7.85 -25.43
C LEU A 163 21.33 8.82 -24.83
N GLY A 164 21.35 9.07 -23.52
CA GLY A 164 20.41 9.97 -22.85
C GLY A 164 18.98 9.46 -22.79
N ILE A 165 18.76 8.16 -23.02
CA ILE A 165 17.42 7.53 -22.98
C ILE A 165 16.84 7.57 -21.56
N TYR A 166 17.72 7.64 -20.56
CA TYR A 166 17.37 7.63 -19.15
C TYR A 166 17.50 9.03 -18.53
N GLY A 167 16.38 9.61 -18.11
CA GLY A 167 16.33 10.96 -17.52
C GLY A 167 16.89 11.04 -16.09
N LYS A 168 17.18 12.27 -15.62
CA LYS A 168 17.85 12.57 -14.34
C LYS A 168 17.12 12.12 -13.05
N SER A 169 15.89 11.60 -13.14
CA SER A 169 15.06 11.23 -11.99
C SER A 169 14.96 9.72 -11.77
N GLN A 170 16.08 9.01 -11.89
CA GLN A 170 16.15 7.59 -11.55
C GLN A 170 16.34 7.43 -10.04
N LYS A 171 15.52 6.57 -9.42
CA LYS A 171 15.72 6.17 -8.03
C LYS A 171 16.20 4.73 -7.99
N ILE A 172 17.42 4.50 -7.52
CA ILE A 172 17.92 3.14 -7.25
C ILE A 172 17.13 2.59 -6.07
N LEU A 173 16.50 1.43 -6.26
CA LEU A 173 15.73 0.73 -5.22
C LEU A 173 16.54 -0.38 -4.56
N PHE A 174 17.49 -0.94 -5.29
CA PHE A 174 18.38 -2.01 -4.84
C PHE A 174 19.68 -1.97 -5.65
N GLU A 175 20.80 -2.23 -4.98
CA GLU A 175 22.13 -2.40 -5.56
C GLU A 175 22.92 -3.36 -4.64
N ARG A 176 23.66 -4.30 -5.23
CA ARG A 176 24.51 -5.26 -4.50
C ARG A 176 25.97 -4.85 -4.52
#